data_AF-A0A3S1THG5-F1
#
_entry.id   AF-A0A3S1THG5-F1
#
_cell.length_a   1.000
_cell.length_b   1.000
_cell.length_c   1.000
_cell.angle_alpha   90.00
_cell.angle_beta   90.00
_cell.angle_gamma   90.00
#
_symmetry.space_group_name_H-M   'P 1'
#
loop_
_entity.id
_entity.type
_entity.pdbx_description
1 polymer ?
#
loop_
_entity_poly.entity_id
_entity_poly.type
_entity_poly.pdbx_seq_one_letter_code
_entity_poly.pdbx_strand_id
1 'polypeptide(L)'
;RIVLPVSMPGIAAAGVLGFILAWNEFLFALVLSGPKTATIPVALAALQTSNGVQIAKVSAGVVLAILPLVVASRFIQRFIVQGLTFGSVK
;
A
#
# COMPACT_ATOMS: atom_id res chain seq x y z
N ARG A 1 -29.44 -3.72 10.41
CA ARG A 1 -28.49 -4.62 9.70
C ARG A 1 -28.69 -4.57 8.17
N ILE A 2 -28.86 -3.38 7.58
CA ILE A 2 -29.08 -3.23 6.12
C ILE A 2 -27.96 -2.38 5.49
N VAL A 3 -27.44 -1.39 6.24
CA VAL A 3 -26.44 -0.44 5.76
C VAL A 3 -25.06 -1.07 5.53
N LEU A 4 -24.62 -2.00 6.40
CA LEU A 4 -23.30 -2.64 6.29
C LEU A 4 -23.01 -3.36 4.96
N PRO A 5 -23.88 -4.25 4.44
CA PRO A 5 -23.62 -4.94 3.17
C PRO A 5 -23.69 -4.00 1.95
N VAL A 6 -24.51 -2.94 1.99
CA VAL A 6 -24.63 -1.97 0.90
C VAL A 6 -23.43 -1.03 0.85
N SER A 7 -22.87 -0.66 2.01
CA SER A 7 -21.66 0.16 2.10
C SER A 7 -20.36 -0.64 1.95
N MET A 8 -20.43 -1.97 1.91
CA MET A 8 -19.27 -2.87 1.83
C MET A 8 -18.29 -2.54 0.67
N PRO A 9 -18.74 -2.27 -0.58
CA PRO A 9 -17.82 -1.86 -1.65
C PRO A 9 -17.15 -0.49 -1.38
N GLY A 10 -17.87 0.44 -0.74
CA GLY A 10 -17.32 1.74 -0.35
C GLY A 10 -16.28 1.63 0.78
N ILE A 11 -16.54 0.78 1.77
CA ILE A 11 -15.61 0.48 2.87
C ILE A 11 -14.37 -0.24 2.33
N ALA A 12 -14.54 -1.16 1.39
CA ALA A 12 -13.41 -1.82 0.73
C ALA A 12 -12.53 -0.82 -0.04
N ALA A 13 -13.14 0.10 -0.80
CA ALA A 13 -12.41 1.16 -1.50
C ALA A 13 -11.65 2.08 -0.52
N ALA A 14 -12.32 2.55 0.54
CA ALA A 14 -11.70 3.38 1.57
C ALA A 14 -10.57 2.65 2.30
N GLY A 15 -10.75 1.37 2.61
CA GLY A 15 -9.74 0.53 3.25
C GLY A 15 -8.50 0.37 2.39
N VAL A 16 -8.65 0.19 1.07
CA VAL A 16 -7.50 0.06 0.19
C VAL A 16 -6.83 1.41 -0.05
N LEU A 17 -7.58 2.50 -0.22
CA LEU A 17 -6.99 3.84 -0.28
C LEU A 17 -6.21 4.15 1.00
N GLY A 18 -6.76 3.83 2.17
CA GLY A 18 -6.09 3.97 3.46
C GLY A 18 -4.82 3.13 3.54
N PHE A 19 -4.86 1.89 3.03
CA PHE A 19 -3.67 1.04 2.94
C PHE A 19 -2.60 1.65 2.04
N ILE A 20 -2.94 2.13 0.85
CA ILE A 20 -2.00 2.77 -0.08
C ILE A 20 -1.36 4.00 0.57
N LEU A 21 -2.16 4.85 1.23
CA LEU A 21 -1.66 6.04 1.92
C LEU A 21 -0.72 5.68 3.06
N ALA A 22 -1.11 4.75 3.93
CA ALA A 22 -0.29 4.33 5.07
C ALA A 22 0.99 3.60 4.64
N TRP A 23 0.93 2.80 3.57
CA TRP A 23 2.07 2.04 3.06
C TRP A 23 3.13 2.92 2.40
N ASN A 24 2.72 4.03 1.77
CA ASN A 24 3.62 5.02 1.18
C ASN A 24 4.10 6.07 2.17
N GLU A 25 3.58 6.09 3.40
CA GLU A 25 3.94 7.10 4.38
C GLU A 25 5.40 6.91 4.83
N PHE A 26 6.23 7.89 4.49
CA PHE A 26 7.67 7.88 4.80
C PHE A 26 8.04 8.81 5.95
N LEU A 27 7.42 10.00 6.07
CA LEU A 27 7.89 11.04 6.98
C LEU A 27 7.54 10.72 8.43
N PHE A 28 6.30 10.30 8.72
CA PHE A 28 5.95 9.81 10.04
C PHE A 28 6.75 8.56 10.38
N ALA A 29 6.88 7.63 9.44
CA ALA A 29 7.68 6.43 9.67
C ALA A 29 9.13 6.77 10.01
N LEU A 30 9.76 7.72 9.31
CA LEU A 30 11.13 8.14 9.57
C LEU A 30 11.31 8.75 10.96
N VAL A 31 10.34 9.56 11.41
CA VAL A 31 10.44 10.28 12.68
C VAL A 31 10.08 9.41 13.89
N LEU A 32 9.08 8.52 13.75
CA LEU A 32 8.56 7.71 14.85
C LEU A 32 9.14 6.29 14.92
N SER A 33 9.74 5.78 13.84
CA SER A 33 10.30 4.43 13.84
C SER A 33 11.68 4.37 14.50
N GLY A 34 11.95 3.23 15.14
CA GLY A 34 13.25 2.88 15.69
C GLY A 34 13.89 1.71 14.94
N PRO A 35 15.07 1.24 15.36
CA PRO A 35 15.85 0.22 14.64
C PRO A 35 15.11 -1.10 14.36
N LYS A 36 14.10 -1.44 15.16
CA LYS A 36 13.29 -2.66 15.02
C LYS A 36 11.88 -2.43 14.46
N THR A 37 11.48 -1.17 14.27
CA THR A 37 10.13 -0.78 13.81
C THR A 37 10.16 0.02 12.51
N ALA A 38 11.33 0.10 11.87
CA ALA A 38 11.49 0.75 10.58
C ALA A 38 10.59 0.09 9.53
N THR A 39 9.81 0.92 8.83
CA THR A 39 9.02 0.49 7.69
C THR A 39 9.93 0.24 6.49
N ILE A 40 9.44 -0.50 5.50
CA ILE A 40 10.23 -0.83 4.30
C ILE A 40 10.80 0.44 3.63
N PRO A 41 10.04 1.53 3.40
CA PRO A 41 10.58 2.77 2.83
C PRO A 41 11.75 3.37 3.64
N VAL A 42 11.64 3.38 4.97
CA VAL A 42 12.67 3.92 5.87
C VAL A 42 13.92 3.03 5.87
N ALA A 43 13.74 1.71 5.89
CA ALA A 43 14.84 0.75 5.81
C ALA A 43 15.58 0.86 4.46
N LEU A 44 14.86 1.07 3.35
CA LEU A 44 15.47 1.28 2.03
C LEU A 44 16.27 2.59 1.96
N ALA A 45 15.78 3.67 2.58
CA ALA A 45 16.52 4.91 2.68
C ALA A 45 17.82 4.73 3.47
N ALA A 46 17.81 3.92 4.53
CA ALA A 46 19.00 3.61 5.33
C ALA A 46 20.06 2.76 4.58
N LEU A 47 19.72 2.11 3.47
CA LEU A 47 20.68 1.39 2.61
C LEU A 47 21.56 2.34 1.78
N GLN A 48 21.26 3.64 1.77
CA GLN A 48 22.14 4.69 1.26
C GLN A 48 23.20 5.00 2.33
N THR A 49 24.33 4.29 2.28
CA THR A 49 25.44 4.43 3.24
C THR A 49 26.54 5.34 2.67
N SER A 50 27.41 5.91 3.52
CA SER A 50 28.55 6.75 3.13
C SER A 50 29.54 6.12 2.13
N ASN A 51 29.47 4.80 1.90
CA ASN A 51 30.29 4.07 0.92
C ASN A 51 29.65 3.97 -0.47
N GLY A 52 28.52 4.64 -0.71
CA GLY A 52 27.77 4.61 -1.96
C GLY A 52 26.44 3.86 -1.85
N VAL A 53 25.59 4.05 -2.87
CA VAL A 53 24.27 3.41 -2.92
C VAL A 53 24.45 1.93 -3.25
N GLN A 54 23.97 1.05 -2.37
CA GLN A 54 23.90 -0.39 -2.66
C GLN A 54 22.72 -0.67 -3.59
N ILE A 55 22.84 -0.26 -4.86
CA ILE A 55 21.77 -0.28 -5.87
C ILE A 55 21.10 -1.66 -5.94
N ALA A 56 21.89 -2.75 -5.93
CA ALA A 56 21.33 -4.11 -5.96
C ALA A 56 20.39 -4.41 -4.77
N LYS A 57 20.74 -3.97 -3.56
CA LYS A 57 19.90 -4.18 -2.37
C LYS A 57 18.69 -3.26 -2.34
N VAL A 58 18.87 -2.01 -2.77
CA VAL A 58 17.77 -1.04 -2.90
C VAL A 58 16.75 -1.54 -3.92
N SER A 59 17.18 -1.95 -5.11
CA SER A 59 16.31 -2.47 -6.16
C SER A 59 15.54 -3.73 -5.70
N ALA A 60 16.22 -4.69 -5.05
CA ALA A 60 15.57 -5.87 -4.51
C ALA A 60 14.50 -5.51 -3.47
N GLY A 61 14.81 -4.57 -2.58
CA GLY A 61 13.87 -4.13 -1.56
C GLY A 61 12.71 -3.29 -2.12
N VAL A 62 12.91 -2.53 -3.21
CA VAL A 62 11.84 -1.84 -3.93
C VAL A 62 10.87 -2.84 -4.58
N VAL A 63 11.38 -3.92 -5.19
CA VAL A 63 10.52 -4.99 -5.73
C VAL A 63 9.67 -5.61 -4.63
N LEU A 64 10.25 -5.86 -3.45
CA LEU A 64 9.51 -6.33 -2.28
C LEU A 64 8.49 -5.30 -1.75
N ALA A 65 8.80 -4.01 -1.83
CA ALA A 65 7.89 -2.94 -1.42
C ALA A 65 6.66 -2.81 -2.34
N ILE A 66 6.80 -3.15 -3.63
CA ILE A 66 5.73 -3.09 -4.64
C ILE A 66 4.77 -4.29 -4.54
N LEU A 67 5.25 -5.47 -4.14
CA LEU A 67 4.45 -6.69 -4.00
C LEU A 67 3.09 -6.49 -3.29
N PRO A 68 3.03 -5.89 -2.09
CA PRO A 68 1.76 -5.70 -1.38
C PRO A 68 0.80 -4.75 -2.08
N LEU A 69 1.30 -3.74 -2.83
CA LEU A 69 0.43 -2.90 -3.67
C LEU A 69 -0.17 -3.72 -4.83
N VAL A 70 0.60 -4.62 -5.43
CA VAL A 70 0.12 -5.51 -6.50
C VAL A 70 -0.93 -6.48 -5.96
N VAL A 71 -0.71 -7.01 -4.76
CA VAL A 71 -1.71 -7.87 -4.09
C VAL A 71 -2.97 -7.07 -3.80
N ALA A 72 -2.85 -5.88 -3.20
CA ALA A 72 -3.98 -5.01 -2.89
C ALA A 72 -4.76 -4.61 -4.14
N SER A 73 -4.09 -4.28 -5.25
CA SER A 73 -4.75 -3.89 -6.50
C SER A 73 -5.60 -5.02 -7.08
N ARG A 74 -5.17 -6.29 -6.95
CA ARG A 74 -5.98 -7.45 -7.36
C ARG A 74 -7.28 -7.57 -6.56
N PHE A 75 -7.26 -7.24 -5.26
CA PHE A 75 -8.48 -7.19 -4.44
C PHE A 75 -9.38 -6.02 -4.86
N ILE A 76 -8.83 -4.83 -5.09
CA ILE A 76 -9.61 -3.66 -5.56
C ILE A 76 -10.30 -3.95 -6.89
N GLN A 77 -9.61 -4.58 -7.84
CA GLN A 77 -10.16 -4.86 -9.17
C GLN A 77 -11.48 -5.63 -9.08
N ARG A 78 -11.61 -6.57 -8.14
CA ARG A 78 -12.88 -7.29 -7.90
C ARG A 78 -14.02 -6.36 -7.49
N PHE A 79 -13.75 -5.37 -6.65
CA PHE A 79 -14.75 -4.40 -6.18
C PHE A 79 -15.08 -3.34 -7.24
N ILE A 80 -14.09 -2.88 -8.01
CA ILE A 80 -14.30 -1.95 -9.13
C ILE A 80 -15.14 -2.62 -10.22
N VAL A 81 -14.85 -3.88 -10.57
CA VAL A 81 -15.62 -4.62 -11.59
C VAL A 81 -17.08 -4.80 -11.16
N GLN A 82 -17.33 -5.11 -9.88
CA GLN A 82 -18.71 -5.18 -9.35
C GLN A 82 -19.41 -3.81 -9.37
N GLY A 83 -18.72 -2.74 -9.01
CA GLY A 83 -19.26 -1.37 -9.06
C GLY A 83 -19.61 -0.91 -10.48
N LEU A 84 -18.80 -1.27 -11.49
CA LEU A 84 -19.05 -0.97 -12.90
C LEU A 84 -20.27 -1.72 -13.45
N THR A 85 -20.49 -2.98 -13.06
CA THR A 85 -21.66 -3.77 -13.50
C THR A 85 -22.98 -3.27 -12.94
N PHE A 86 -23.00 -2.69 -11.73
CA PHE A 86 -24.21 -2.08 -11.16
C PHE A 86 -24.51 -0.69 -11.77
N GLY A 87 -23.50 0.01 -12.30
CA GLY A 87 -23.66 1.30 -12.98
C GLY A 87 -24.10 1.20 -14.45
N SER A 88 -23.94 0.03 -15.09
CA SER A 88 -24.31 -0.19 -16.51
C SER A 88 -25.76 -0.65 -16.71
N VAL A 89 -26.53 -0.84 -15.64
CA VAL A 89 -27.98 -1.04 -15.68
C VAL A 89 -28.68 0.21 -15.14
N LYS A 90 -28.59 1.30 -15.91
CA LYS A 90 -29.64 2.29 -16.14
C LYS A 90 -29.26 3.16 -17.34
#